data_AF-A0A7M7LTL7-F1
#
_entry.id   AF-A0A7M7LTL7-F1
#
_cell.length_a   1.000
_cell.length_b   1.000
_cell.length_c   1.000
_cell.angle_alpha   90.00
_cell.angle_beta   90.00
_cell.angle_gamma   90.00
#
_symmetry.space_group_name_H-M   'P 1'
#
loop_
_entity.id
_entity.type
_entity.pdbx_description
1 polymer ?
#
loop_
_entity_poly.entity_id
_entity_poly.type
_entity_poly.pdbx_seq_one_letter_code
_entity_poly.pdbx_strand_id
1 'polypeptide(L)'
;MKRYCQLVFIISSLWTFSGLQSADGGVCWSSPPNGNPCSQLIKLHLSKEECCHNQGPTISWSREDLDLGKLMRTLLTSRIALSECIPCRETCEEMQCRDDQKCIIDHNNRTRCVCQPHCENIEYEGAVCGTDNYEYGSVCELLTERCIQSSEVEVAYYGQCQDSCDGVTCPRGRRCVEDQAGRPHCVLCWAVCRYHFRDTQYVCGRDQITYESLCHLRLSSCLIGKAVGIAHEGRCENFTSCSALSCVRGNQCVMDPIEEEPRCVMCNITCPERWLSGPVCGSDGVTYPTQCHLHNHMCANDTYVEVDRRSPCNVETANSGEESGSIDHTTFLDIVEPIAVPLDQVNNTGRSLRQRSNPIEQVNNEVEDVTTEIYDIETTIVTEIEDVEDPQVSTDGDGRDGEGRSNKEEAVVERDGEA
;
A
#
# COMPACT_ATOMS: atom_id res chain seq x y z
N MET A 1 31.37 -19.32 93.48
CA MET A 1 31.84 -18.46 92.37
C MET A 1 30.79 -18.41 91.25
N LYS A 2 29.71 -17.63 91.41
CA LYS A 2 28.53 -17.61 90.51
C LYS A 2 28.20 -16.21 89.93
N ARG A 3 29.19 -15.32 89.81
CA ARG A 3 29.02 -13.94 89.29
C ARG A 3 30.08 -13.48 88.26
N TYR A 4 30.92 -14.39 87.78
CA TYR A 4 31.96 -14.10 86.76
C TYR A 4 31.73 -14.78 85.41
N CYS A 5 30.55 -15.41 85.20
CA CYS A 5 30.27 -16.21 83.99
C CYS A 5 29.17 -15.61 83.09
N GLN A 6 28.60 -14.44 83.43
CA GLN A 6 27.58 -13.75 82.62
C GLN A 6 28.12 -12.58 81.78
N LEU A 7 29.40 -12.19 81.94
CA LEU A 7 30.01 -11.06 81.23
C LEU A 7 30.90 -11.46 80.04
N VAL A 8 31.21 -12.76 79.88
CA VAL A 8 32.05 -13.28 78.77
C VAL A 8 31.19 -13.76 77.59
N PHE A 9 29.96 -14.20 77.83
CA PHE A 9 29.07 -14.75 76.79
C PHE A 9 28.33 -13.73 75.92
N ILE A 10 28.37 -12.43 76.24
CA ILE A 10 27.76 -11.37 75.43
C ILE A 10 28.71 -10.90 74.30
N ILE A 11 30.01 -11.15 74.43
CA ILE A 11 31.01 -10.74 73.42
C ILE A 11 31.20 -11.83 72.35
N SER A 12 30.90 -13.10 72.65
CA SER A 12 30.93 -14.19 71.64
C SER A 12 29.68 -14.26 70.74
N SER A 13 28.60 -13.55 71.08
CA SER A 13 27.42 -13.38 70.20
C SER A 13 27.49 -12.12 69.33
N LEU A 14 28.60 -11.37 69.37
CA LEU A 14 28.91 -10.26 68.46
C LEU A 14 29.99 -10.65 67.43
N TRP A 15 30.13 -11.95 67.16
CA TRP A 15 30.87 -12.50 66.01
C TRP A 15 29.94 -13.02 64.90
N THR A 16 28.69 -12.54 64.85
CA THR A 16 27.81 -12.62 63.68
C THR A 16 27.69 -11.27 62.98
N PHE A 17 28.80 -10.53 62.89
CA PHE A 17 28.89 -9.24 62.18
C PHE A 17 30.24 -9.08 61.48
N SER A 18 30.58 -10.04 60.63
CA SER A 18 31.64 -9.95 59.61
C SER A 18 31.20 -10.86 58.47
N GLY A 19 30.77 -10.24 57.37
CA GLY A 19 29.81 -10.87 56.46
C GLY A 19 28.56 -10.03 56.19
N LEU A 20 28.57 -8.73 56.52
CA LEU A 20 27.94 -7.78 55.61
C LEU A 20 28.78 -7.83 54.33
N GLN A 21 28.45 -8.78 53.46
CA GLN A 21 28.95 -8.79 52.09
C GLN A 21 28.36 -7.52 51.48
N SER A 22 29.16 -6.46 51.39
CA SER A 22 28.88 -5.39 50.45
C SER A 22 28.74 -6.07 49.10
N ALA A 23 27.52 -6.17 48.59
CA ALA A 23 27.34 -6.45 47.19
C ALA A 23 27.92 -5.24 46.47
N ASP A 24 29.07 -5.41 45.81
CA ASP A 24 29.74 -4.36 45.03
C ASP A 24 28.81 -3.95 43.88
N GLY A 25 27.90 -3.03 44.19
CA GLY A 25 26.76 -2.65 43.38
C GLY A 25 27.11 -1.51 42.45
N GLY A 26 27.73 -1.85 41.33
CA GLY A 26 28.01 -0.89 40.27
C GLY A 26 26.75 -0.29 39.62
N VAL A 27 26.99 0.47 38.55
CA VAL A 27 25.96 1.22 37.85
C VAL A 27 25.77 0.68 36.45
N CYS A 28 24.51 0.51 36.06
CA CYS A 28 24.09 0.03 34.76
C CYS A 28 23.64 1.19 33.86
N TRP A 29 24.09 1.19 32.62
CA TRP A 29 23.95 2.31 31.69
C TRP A 29 23.56 1.84 30.28
N SER A 30 22.83 2.70 29.56
CA SER A 30 22.69 2.64 28.11
C SER A 30 23.62 3.66 27.44
N SER A 31 24.19 3.25 26.31
CA SER A 31 24.97 4.10 25.42
C SER A 31 24.28 4.18 24.05
N PRO A 32 24.01 5.36 23.47
CA PRO A 32 23.46 5.44 22.12
C PRO A 32 24.52 4.96 21.11
N PRO A 33 24.12 4.51 19.90
CA PRO A 33 25.01 3.80 18.96
C PRO A 33 26.32 4.52 18.63
N ASN A 34 26.31 5.86 18.66
CA ASN A 34 27.44 6.74 18.31
C ASN A 34 27.93 7.64 19.47
N GLY A 35 27.49 7.40 20.70
CA GLY A 35 27.78 8.30 21.83
C GLY A 35 28.91 7.87 22.77
N ASN A 36 29.06 8.68 23.82
CA ASN A 36 29.99 8.39 24.91
C ASN A 36 29.57 7.12 25.67
N PRO A 37 30.55 6.35 26.19
CA PRO A 37 30.26 5.19 27.01
C PRO A 37 29.56 5.60 28.30
N CYS A 38 28.61 4.80 28.78
CA CYS A 38 27.92 5.03 30.05
C CYS A 38 27.22 6.41 30.12
N SER A 39 26.48 6.77 29.07
CA SER A 39 25.88 8.11 28.93
C SER A 39 24.52 8.29 29.61
N GLN A 40 23.69 7.24 29.65
CA GLN A 40 22.33 7.29 30.20
C GLN A 40 22.20 6.27 31.32
N LEU A 41 21.84 6.75 32.51
CA LEU A 41 21.64 5.90 33.68
C LEU A 41 20.41 5.00 33.48
N ILE A 42 20.59 3.68 33.65
CA ILE A 42 19.47 2.73 33.76
C ILE A 42 19.15 2.49 35.22
N LYS A 43 20.13 2.04 36.01
CA LYS A 43 19.93 1.64 37.42
C LYS A 43 21.23 1.64 38.21
N LEU A 44 21.13 2.03 39.49
CA LEU A 44 22.21 2.00 40.48
C LEU A 44 22.20 0.69 41.28
N HIS A 45 23.32 0.36 41.91
CA HIS A 45 23.47 -0.77 42.84
C HIS A 45 23.09 -2.11 42.23
N LEU A 46 23.63 -2.40 41.05
CA LEU A 46 23.56 -3.71 40.38
C LEU A 46 24.95 -4.33 40.24
N SER A 47 25.05 -5.63 40.45
CA SER A 47 26.21 -6.40 39.96
C SER A 47 26.33 -6.33 38.43
N LYS A 48 27.52 -6.69 37.89
CA LYS A 48 27.70 -6.78 36.43
C LYS A 48 26.72 -7.81 35.85
N GLU A 49 26.56 -8.93 36.54
CA GLU A 49 25.70 -10.04 36.16
C GLU A 49 24.23 -9.61 36.06
N GLU A 50 23.71 -8.86 37.04
CA GLU A 50 22.33 -8.33 37.02
C GLU A 50 22.14 -7.23 35.96
N CYS A 51 23.16 -6.40 35.71
CA CYS A 51 23.13 -5.41 34.63
C CYS A 51 23.15 -6.05 33.24
N CYS A 52 23.85 -7.17 33.07
CA CYS A 52 24.02 -7.82 31.77
C CYS A 52 22.98 -8.93 31.49
N HIS A 53 22.15 -9.32 32.45
CA HIS A 53 21.15 -10.36 32.29
C HIS A 53 20.00 -9.94 31.35
N ASN A 54 19.89 -10.61 30.20
CA ASN A 54 18.86 -10.41 29.17
C ASN A 54 18.74 -8.99 28.60
N GLN A 55 19.79 -8.16 28.72
CA GLN A 55 19.76 -6.78 28.19
C GLN A 55 20.43 -6.67 26.81
N GLY A 56 20.11 -5.59 26.09
CA GLY A 56 20.46 -5.39 24.68
C GLY A 56 21.93 -5.01 24.38
N PRO A 57 22.26 -4.77 23.10
CA PRO A 57 23.64 -4.55 22.62
C PRO A 57 24.30 -3.24 23.11
N THR A 58 23.51 -2.29 23.61
CA THR A 58 23.90 -0.92 23.98
C THR A 58 24.21 -0.74 25.47
N ILE A 59 24.26 -1.84 26.23
CA ILE A 59 24.27 -1.84 27.69
C ILE A 59 25.70 -2.01 28.22
N SER A 60 26.03 -1.20 29.23
CA SER A 60 27.35 -1.20 29.86
C SER A 60 27.23 -1.05 31.38
N TRP A 61 28.21 -1.58 32.10
CA TRP A 61 28.31 -1.53 33.55
C TRP A 61 29.60 -0.81 33.98
N SER A 62 29.54 -0.05 35.07
CA SER A 62 30.72 0.56 35.71
C SER A 62 30.77 0.23 37.19
N ARG A 63 31.95 -0.10 37.73
CA ARG A 63 32.15 -0.43 39.15
C ARG A 63 31.91 0.74 40.12
N GLU A 64 31.82 1.97 39.65
CA GLU A 64 31.74 3.15 40.53
C GLU A 64 30.37 3.30 41.22
N ASP A 65 30.32 3.08 42.54
CA ASP A 65 29.20 3.47 43.41
C ASP A 65 29.01 5.01 43.41
N LEU A 66 28.12 5.47 42.54
CA LEU A 66 27.73 6.88 42.45
C LEU A 66 26.65 7.22 43.48
N ASP A 67 27.03 7.97 44.53
CA ASP A 67 26.04 8.67 45.35
C ASP A 67 25.28 9.73 44.52
N LEU A 68 24.08 10.09 44.95
CA LEU A 68 23.19 11.00 44.21
C LEU A 68 23.83 12.38 43.95
N GLY A 69 24.75 12.82 44.82
CA GLY A 69 25.48 14.09 44.67
C GLY A 69 26.59 14.02 43.63
N LYS A 70 27.35 12.92 43.58
CA LYS A 70 28.29 12.62 42.49
C LYS A 70 27.55 12.49 41.17
N LEU A 71 26.47 11.70 41.13
CA LEU A 71 25.69 11.46 39.92
C LEU A 71 25.16 12.77 39.31
N MET A 72 24.59 13.65 40.13
CA MET A 72 24.18 14.99 39.67
C MET A 72 25.35 15.82 39.13
N ARG A 73 26.51 15.83 39.79
CA ARG A 73 27.71 16.56 39.27
C ARG A 73 28.22 15.98 37.96
N THR A 74 28.21 14.66 37.81
CA THR A 74 28.67 13.95 36.61
C THR A 74 27.74 14.24 35.42
N LEU A 75 26.42 14.20 35.63
CA LEU A 75 25.44 14.57 34.60
C LEU A 75 25.52 16.07 34.21
N LEU A 76 25.67 16.97 35.19
CA LEU A 76 25.66 18.43 34.95
C LEU A 76 26.92 18.98 34.28
N THR A 77 28.06 18.28 34.35
CA THR A 77 29.35 18.79 33.85
C THR A 77 29.77 18.22 32.49
N SER A 78 29.03 17.24 31.95
CA SER A 78 29.26 16.51 30.69
C SER A 78 30.66 15.91 30.48
N ARG A 79 31.56 16.02 31.46
CA ARG A 79 32.90 15.42 31.47
C ARG A 79 32.85 14.03 32.10
N ILE A 80 32.26 13.09 31.37
CA ILE A 80 32.26 11.68 31.77
C ILE A 80 33.55 11.02 31.27
N ALA A 81 34.53 10.98 32.17
CA ALA A 81 35.56 9.94 32.17
C ALA A 81 35.29 9.01 33.38
N LEU A 82 34.11 8.38 33.40
CA LEU A 82 33.88 7.18 34.22
C LEU A 82 34.94 6.17 33.79
N SER A 83 35.94 5.93 34.63
CA SER A 83 37.25 5.45 34.18
C SER A 83 37.21 4.04 33.58
N GLU A 84 36.20 3.25 33.94
CA GLU A 84 35.98 1.87 33.46
C GLU A 84 34.49 1.64 33.17
N CYS A 85 34.04 2.02 31.97
CA CYS A 85 32.74 1.62 31.44
C CYS A 85 32.91 0.32 30.65
N ILE A 86 32.45 -0.80 31.20
CA ILE A 86 32.63 -2.15 30.67
C ILE A 86 31.36 -2.54 29.90
N PRO A 87 31.42 -2.82 28.59
CA PRO A 87 30.23 -3.26 27.85
C PRO A 87 29.77 -4.63 28.35
N CYS A 88 28.46 -4.87 28.37
CA CYS A 88 27.90 -6.14 28.85
C CYS A 88 28.21 -7.32 27.92
N ARG A 89 28.44 -7.04 26.64
CA ARG A 89 28.98 -7.98 25.66
C ARG A 89 30.38 -7.48 25.29
N GLU A 90 31.39 -8.32 25.46
CA GLU A 90 32.79 -7.96 25.15
C GLU A 90 33.25 -8.57 23.81
N THR A 91 32.54 -9.59 23.31
CA THR A 91 32.82 -10.26 22.04
C THR A 91 31.56 -10.33 21.17
N CYS A 92 31.75 -10.47 19.85
CA CYS A 92 30.64 -10.64 18.92
C CYS A 92 29.98 -12.03 18.98
N GLU A 93 30.60 -13.02 19.62
CA GLU A 93 30.02 -14.36 19.81
C GLU A 93 28.81 -14.32 20.76
N GLU A 94 28.80 -13.37 21.69
CA GLU A 94 27.72 -13.17 22.64
C GLU A 94 26.68 -12.12 22.21
N MET A 95 26.94 -11.43 21.09
CA MET A 95 26.13 -10.29 20.64
C MET A 95 24.99 -10.75 19.73
N GLN A 96 23.76 -10.38 20.08
CA GLN A 96 22.58 -10.62 19.24
C GLN A 96 22.19 -9.31 18.53
N CYS A 97 22.58 -9.22 17.26
CA CYS A 97 22.14 -8.17 16.34
C CYS A 97 20.86 -8.59 15.61
N ARG A 98 20.19 -7.65 14.95
CA ARG A 98 19.09 -7.96 14.02
C ARG A 98 19.63 -8.61 12.74
N ASP A 99 18.75 -9.25 11.96
CA ASP A 99 19.11 -9.94 10.71
C ASP A 99 19.75 -9.00 9.67
N ASP A 100 19.40 -7.71 9.68
CA ASP A 100 19.95 -6.65 8.83
C ASP A 100 21.26 -6.03 9.35
N GLN A 101 21.84 -6.61 10.42
CA GLN A 101 22.98 -6.06 11.14
C GLN A 101 24.08 -7.09 11.41
N LYS A 102 25.33 -6.62 11.38
CA LYS A 102 26.51 -7.41 11.73
C LYS A 102 27.17 -6.85 12.98
N CYS A 103 27.62 -7.73 13.87
CA CYS A 103 28.49 -7.31 14.97
C CYS A 103 29.92 -7.04 14.47
N ILE A 104 30.47 -5.88 14.83
CA ILE A 104 31.88 -5.53 14.67
C ILE A 104 32.46 -5.09 16.02
N ILE A 105 33.78 -5.14 16.15
CA ILE A 105 34.51 -4.49 17.25
C ILE A 105 35.10 -3.19 16.71
N ASP A 106 34.82 -2.06 17.39
CA ASP A 106 35.32 -0.75 17.00
C ASP A 106 36.78 -0.50 17.42
N HIS A 107 37.33 0.65 17.02
CA HIS A 107 38.69 1.07 17.38
C HIS A 107 38.90 1.34 18.88
N ASN A 108 37.85 1.35 19.70
CA ASN A 108 37.88 1.46 21.16
C ASN A 108 37.65 0.11 21.85
N ASN A 109 37.76 -0.99 21.09
CA ASN A 109 37.52 -2.36 21.54
C ASN A 109 36.10 -2.60 22.09
N ARG A 110 35.08 -1.98 21.48
CA ARG A 110 33.65 -2.17 21.81
C ARG A 110 32.92 -2.90 20.70
N THR A 111 32.17 -3.93 21.05
CA THR A 111 31.22 -4.58 20.15
C THR A 111 30.05 -3.66 19.81
N ARG A 112 29.71 -3.52 18.54
CA ARG A 112 28.53 -2.79 18.06
C ARG A 112 27.85 -3.56 16.94
N CYS A 113 26.53 -3.54 16.91
CA CYS A 113 25.76 -3.92 15.72
C CYS A 113 25.75 -2.76 14.74
N VAL A 114 26.23 -2.99 13.51
CA VAL A 114 26.17 -2.03 12.40
C VAL A 114 25.29 -2.58 11.29
N CYS A 115 24.56 -1.71 10.61
CA CYS A 115 23.74 -2.09 9.47
C CYS A 115 24.61 -2.67 8.36
N GLN A 116 24.26 -3.86 7.90
CA GLN A 116 24.91 -4.53 6.78
C GLN A 116 23.85 -5.36 6.01
N PRO A 117 22.92 -4.68 5.30
CA PRO A 117 21.88 -5.37 4.53
C PRO A 117 22.46 -6.27 3.44
N HIS A 118 21.70 -7.30 3.06
CA HIS A 118 22.09 -8.22 1.99
C HIS A 118 21.93 -7.57 0.61
N CYS A 119 23.02 -7.04 0.07
CA CYS A 119 23.03 -6.37 -1.24
C CYS A 119 23.59 -7.22 -2.40
N GLU A 120 23.85 -8.51 -2.17
CA GLU A 120 24.51 -9.41 -3.13
C GLU A 120 23.61 -9.84 -4.31
N ASN A 121 22.29 -9.80 -4.15
CA ASN A 121 21.30 -10.27 -5.13
C ASN A 121 20.31 -9.16 -5.52
N ILE A 122 20.80 -7.94 -5.73
CA ILE A 122 19.99 -6.81 -6.21
C ILE A 122 20.03 -6.80 -7.75
N GLU A 123 18.87 -6.99 -8.38
CA GLU A 123 18.72 -7.09 -9.84
C GLU A 123 18.84 -5.73 -10.56
N TYR A 124 18.52 -4.63 -9.88
CA TYR A 124 18.50 -3.29 -10.44
C TYR A 124 19.66 -2.43 -9.92
N GLU A 125 20.49 -1.94 -10.84
CA GLU A 125 21.57 -0.99 -10.58
C GLU A 125 21.13 0.43 -10.95
N GLY A 126 20.98 1.31 -9.95
CA GLY A 126 20.60 2.71 -10.15
C GLY A 126 19.85 3.30 -8.96
N ALA A 127 19.52 4.60 -9.05
CA ALA A 127 18.72 5.30 -8.06
C ALA A 127 17.28 4.76 -7.98
N VAL A 128 16.66 4.87 -6.81
CA VAL A 128 15.29 4.41 -6.54
C VAL A 128 14.50 5.44 -5.74
N CYS A 129 13.20 5.53 -5.98
CA CYS A 129 12.29 6.29 -5.14
C CYS A 129 11.74 5.39 -4.02
N GLY A 130 11.82 5.85 -2.78
CA GLY A 130 11.26 5.17 -1.61
C GLY A 130 9.75 5.36 -1.45
N THR A 131 9.11 4.49 -0.67
CA THR A 131 7.70 4.65 -0.26
C THR A 131 7.44 5.87 0.64
N ASP A 132 8.51 6.52 1.10
CA ASP A 132 8.53 7.80 1.80
C ASP A 132 8.68 9.01 0.86
N ASN A 133 8.69 8.78 -0.46
CA ASN A 133 8.93 9.77 -1.51
C ASN A 133 10.31 10.46 -1.42
N TYR A 134 11.32 9.75 -0.92
CA TYR A 134 12.72 10.16 -0.93
C TYR A 134 13.53 9.43 -2.02
N GLU A 135 14.48 10.12 -2.65
CA GLU A 135 15.39 9.51 -3.64
C GLU A 135 16.61 8.92 -2.96
N TYR A 136 16.86 7.63 -3.20
CA TYR A 136 18.04 6.92 -2.74
C TYR A 136 18.93 6.58 -3.93
N GLY A 137 20.25 6.76 -3.80
CA GLY A 137 21.21 6.47 -4.88
C GLY A 137 21.30 4.99 -5.26
N SER A 138 20.83 4.08 -4.41
CA SER A 138 20.63 2.67 -4.74
C SER A 138 19.62 1.95 -3.83
N VAL A 139 19.16 0.77 -4.24
CA VAL A 139 18.40 -0.16 -3.38
C VAL A 139 19.18 -0.51 -2.10
N CYS A 140 20.51 -0.68 -2.18
CA CYS A 140 21.35 -1.01 -1.02
C CYS A 140 21.42 0.16 -0.01
N GLU A 141 21.43 1.39 -0.51
CA GLU A 141 21.39 2.61 0.30
C GLU A 141 20.05 2.74 1.03
N LEU A 142 18.92 2.55 0.32
CA LEU A 142 17.58 2.50 0.91
C LEU A 142 17.50 1.44 2.02
N LEU A 143 17.96 0.21 1.77
CA LEU A 143 17.99 -0.86 2.78
C LEU A 143 18.88 -0.52 3.98
N THR A 144 19.94 0.27 3.78
CA THR A 144 20.84 0.72 4.85
C THR A 144 20.16 1.79 5.70
N GLU A 145 19.53 2.79 5.11
CA GLU A 145 18.75 3.81 5.82
C GLU A 145 17.56 3.21 6.55
N ARG A 146 16.85 2.25 5.94
CA ARG A 146 15.79 1.46 6.59
C ARG A 146 16.29 0.79 7.87
N CYS A 147 17.48 0.17 7.84
CA CYS A 147 18.10 -0.42 9.01
C CYS A 147 18.48 0.64 10.07
N ILE A 148 19.11 1.74 9.66
CA ILE A 148 19.58 2.80 10.56
C ILE A 148 18.42 3.45 11.29
N GLN A 149 17.38 3.85 10.55
CA GLN A 149 16.21 4.55 11.09
C GLN A 149 15.19 3.59 11.71
N SER A 150 15.32 2.27 11.44
CA SER A 150 14.35 1.24 11.81
C SER A 150 12.94 1.56 11.27
N SER A 151 12.90 2.05 10.04
CA SER A 151 11.68 2.40 9.29
C SER A 151 11.20 1.23 8.43
N GLU A 152 10.02 1.39 7.83
CA GLU A 152 9.39 0.41 6.93
C GLU A 152 9.48 0.87 5.46
N VAL A 153 10.45 1.74 5.12
CA VAL A 153 10.63 2.23 3.74
C VAL A 153 10.98 1.08 2.79
N GLU A 154 10.30 1.03 1.64
CA GLU A 154 10.58 0.09 0.55
C GLU A 154 10.84 0.85 -0.75
N VAL A 155 11.32 0.14 -1.78
CA VAL A 155 11.37 0.68 -3.15
C VAL A 155 9.94 0.84 -3.67
N ALA A 156 9.49 2.08 -3.85
CA ALA A 156 8.25 2.38 -4.57
C ALA A 156 8.43 2.09 -6.06
N TYR A 157 9.49 2.63 -6.66
CA TYR A 157 9.86 2.41 -8.06
C TYR A 157 11.33 2.65 -8.36
N TYR A 158 11.75 2.19 -9.54
CA TYR A 158 13.11 2.37 -10.06
C TYR A 158 13.25 3.74 -10.74
N GLY A 159 14.42 4.36 -10.59
CA GLY A 159 14.69 5.72 -11.02
C GLY A 159 14.53 6.76 -9.90
N GLN A 160 14.73 8.03 -10.27
CA GLN A 160 14.51 9.18 -9.37
C GLN A 160 13.01 9.39 -9.11
N CYS A 161 12.64 9.98 -7.98
CA CYS A 161 11.23 10.31 -7.72
C CYS A 161 10.68 11.28 -8.80
N GLN A 162 9.47 11.02 -9.29
CA GLN A 162 8.77 11.79 -10.31
C GLN A 162 7.45 12.38 -9.77
N ASP A 163 6.95 13.42 -10.43
CA ASP A 163 5.66 14.07 -10.10
C ASP A 163 4.48 13.56 -10.98
N SER A 164 4.74 12.66 -11.94
CA SER A 164 3.72 11.95 -12.75
C SER A 164 4.15 10.50 -13.02
N CYS A 165 3.33 9.70 -13.70
CA CYS A 165 3.72 8.37 -14.16
C CYS A 165 4.68 8.36 -15.37
N ASP A 166 5.03 9.51 -15.94
CA ASP A 166 5.90 9.59 -17.10
C ASP A 166 7.34 9.21 -16.74
N GLY A 167 7.89 8.21 -17.43
CA GLY A 167 9.24 7.68 -17.16
C GLY A 167 9.36 6.76 -15.93
N VAL A 168 8.28 6.57 -15.16
CA VAL A 168 8.29 5.68 -13.97
C VAL A 168 8.35 4.21 -14.38
N THR A 169 9.37 3.49 -13.90
CA THR A 169 9.53 2.05 -14.15
C THR A 169 9.18 1.25 -12.89
N CYS A 170 8.01 0.62 -12.91
CA CYS A 170 7.52 -0.15 -11.78
C CYS A 170 8.16 -1.55 -11.65
N PRO A 171 8.53 -1.98 -10.43
CA PRO A 171 9.10 -3.31 -10.20
C PRO A 171 8.06 -4.43 -10.33
N ARG A 172 8.52 -5.63 -10.70
CA ARG A 172 7.75 -6.90 -10.63
C ARG A 172 6.41 -6.89 -11.37
N GLY A 173 6.35 -6.28 -12.56
CA GLY A 173 5.15 -6.26 -13.40
C GLY A 173 3.98 -5.43 -12.83
N ARG A 174 4.24 -4.60 -11.81
CA ARG A 174 3.29 -3.58 -11.34
C ARG A 174 3.09 -2.51 -12.41
N ARG A 175 1.98 -1.78 -12.30
CA ARG A 175 1.64 -0.64 -13.16
C ARG A 175 1.72 0.65 -12.35
N CYS A 176 2.15 1.73 -13.01
CA CYS A 176 2.12 3.07 -12.43
C CYS A 176 0.70 3.62 -12.47
N VAL A 177 0.25 4.18 -11.35
CA VAL A 177 -1.02 4.89 -11.21
C VAL A 177 -0.79 6.24 -10.53
N GLU A 178 -1.50 7.27 -10.98
CA GLU A 178 -1.38 8.62 -10.42
C GLU A 178 -2.42 8.85 -9.31
N ASP A 179 -2.00 9.44 -8.18
CA ASP A 179 -2.92 9.91 -7.15
C ASP A 179 -3.55 11.28 -7.51
N GLN A 180 -4.46 11.78 -6.67
CA GLN A 180 -5.15 13.05 -6.88
C GLN A 180 -4.24 14.31 -6.92
N ALA A 181 -2.96 14.16 -6.58
CA ALA A 181 -1.94 15.20 -6.71
C ALA A 181 -0.96 14.92 -7.87
N GLY A 182 -1.27 13.95 -8.74
CA GLY A 182 -0.44 13.51 -9.88
C GLY A 182 0.63 12.49 -9.52
N ARG A 183 0.95 12.29 -8.23
CA ARG A 183 2.13 11.50 -7.84
C ARG A 183 2.00 10.03 -8.25
N PRO A 184 3.09 9.42 -8.75
CA PRO A 184 3.10 8.03 -9.19
C PRO A 184 3.17 7.02 -8.04
N HIS A 185 2.37 5.97 -8.13
CA HIS A 185 2.38 4.81 -7.24
C HIS A 185 2.46 3.53 -8.08
N CYS A 186 3.31 2.56 -7.70
CA CYS A 186 3.43 1.30 -8.42
C CYS A 186 2.63 0.18 -7.74
N VAL A 187 1.47 -0.13 -8.29
CA VAL A 187 0.47 -1.06 -7.74
C VAL A 187 0.29 -2.32 -8.59
N LEU A 188 -0.27 -3.38 -8.00
CA LEU A 188 -0.73 -4.56 -8.75
C LEU A 188 -2.18 -4.34 -9.20
N CYS A 189 -2.39 -4.23 -10.51
CA CYS A 189 -3.73 -4.11 -11.07
C CYS A 189 -4.31 -5.48 -11.39
N TRP A 190 -5.09 -6.02 -10.46
CA TRP A 190 -5.77 -7.31 -10.60
C TRP A 190 -7.12 -7.26 -9.88
N ALA A 191 -8.17 -7.82 -10.49
CA ALA A 191 -9.47 -7.96 -9.86
C ALA A 191 -10.21 -9.17 -10.45
N VAL A 192 -10.88 -9.95 -9.59
CA VAL A 192 -11.82 -10.99 -10.03
C VAL A 192 -13.23 -10.42 -9.90
N CYS A 193 -13.69 -9.77 -10.96
CA CYS A 193 -15.02 -9.16 -11.01
C CYS A 193 -16.09 -10.24 -11.20
N ARG A 194 -16.68 -10.71 -10.10
CA ARG A 194 -17.74 -11.73 -10.12
C ARG A 194 -19.05 -11.16 -10.63
N TYR A 195 -19.71 -11.91 -11.50
CA TYR A 195 -21.09 -11.66 -11.89
C TYR A 195 -22.04 -12.05 -10.75
N HIS A 196 -22.54 -11.07 -10.00
CA HIS A 196 -23.65 -11.27 -9.09
C HIS A 196 -24.95 -10.83 -9.76
N PHE A 197 -25.94 -11.73 -9.86
CA PHE A 197 -27.27 -11.51 -10.46
C PHE A 197 -28.10 -10.33 -9.87
N ARG A 198 -27.56 -9.59 -8.90
CA ARG A 198 -28.16 -8.38 -8.31
C ARG A 198 -27.25 -7.15 -8.35
N ASP A 199 -25.97 -7.31 -8.68
CA ASP A 199 -24.96 -6.24 -8.68
C ASP A 199 -24.43 -5.91 -10.09
N THR A 200 -25.12 -6.38 -11.14
CA THR A 200 -24.92 -5.96 -12.54
C THR A 200 -25.46 -4.54 -12.79
N GLN A 201 -25.22 -3.63 -11.86
CA GLN A 201 -25.44 -2.22 -12.07
C GLN A 201 -24.25 -1.71 -12.88
N TYR A 202 -24.48 -1.66 -14.19
CA TYR A 202 -23.59 -0.97 -15.11
C TYR A 202 -23.30 0.44 -14.58
N VAL A 203 -22.10 0.95 -14.87
CA VAL A 203 -21.74 2.35 -14.61
C VAL A 203 -21.17 2.96 -15.87
N CYS A 204 -21.55 4.20 -16.16
CA CYS A 204 -20.90 4.99 -17.18
C CYS A 204 -19.71 5.73 -16.57
N GLY A 205 -18.52 5.56 -17.13
CA GLY A 205 -17.36 6.37 -16.76
C GLY A 205 -17.43 7.77 -17.38
N ARG A 206 -16.70 8.74 -16.79
CA ARG A 206 -16.51 10.09 -17.38
C ARG A 206 -15.78 10.04 -18.74
N ASP A 207 -15.13 8.92 -19.06
CA ASP A 207 -14.54 8.58 -20.35
C ASP A 207 -15.57 8.11 -21.40
N GLN A 208 -16.86 8.15 -21.08
CA GLN A 208 -17.98 7.68 -21.91
C GLN A 208 -17.95 6.17 -22.19
N ILE A 209 -17.22 5.39 -21.38
CA ILE A 209 -17.20 3.93 -21.48
C ILE A 209 -18.21 3.31 -20.50
N THR A 210 -19.00 2.38 -21.03
CA THR A 210 -19.92 1.56 -20.23
C THR A 210 -19.17 0.39 -19.60
N TYR A 211 -19.11 0.37 -18.27
CA TYR A 211 -18.53 -0.73 -17.50
C TYR A 211 -19.63 -1.63 -16.92
N GLU A 212 -19.45 -2.95 -16.99
CA GLU A 212 -20.46 -3.92 -16.51
C GLU A 212 -20.70 -3.86 -14.99
N SER A 213 -19.74 -3.34 -14.25
CA SER A 213 -19.85 -3.07 -12.81
C SER A 213 -18.78 -2.08 -12.37
N LEU A 214 -18.93 -1.56 -11.16
CA LEU A 214 -17.90 -0.73 -10.52
C LEU A 214 -16.54 -1.46 -10.41
N CYS A 215 -16.52 -2.80 -10.29
CA CYS A 215 -15.26 -3.56 -10.28
C CYS A 215 -14.50 -3.42 -11.61
N HIS A 216 -15.22 -3.50 -12.74
CA HIS A 216 -14.62 -3.37 -14.07
C HIS A 216 -14.11 -1.95 -14.34
N LEU A 217 -14.86 -0.91 -13.92
CA LEU A 217 -14.39 0.48 -13.98
C LEU A 217 -13.10 0.66 -13.17
N ARG A 218 -13.07 0.17 -11.93
CA ARG A 218 -11.89 0.28 -11.05
C ARG A 218 -10.67 -0.48 -11.60
N LEU A 219 -10.88 -1.66 -12.18
CA LEU A 219 -9.81 -2.39 -12.88
C LEU A 219 -9.32 -1.63 -14.10
N SER A 220 -10.22 -1.01 -14.87
CA SER A 220 -9.89 -0.17 -16.00
C SER A 220 -9.13 1.11 -15.63
N SER A 221 -9.40 1.71 -14.46
CA SER A 221 -8.66 2.87 -13.90
C SER A 221 -7.29 2.50 -13.34
N CYS A 222 -7.12 1.26 -12.86
CA CYS A 222 -5.82 0.74 -12.44
C CYS A 222 -4.97 0.39 -13.67
N LEU A 223 -5.55 -0.31 -14.65
CA LEU A 223 -5.14 -0.19 -16.05
C LEU A 223 -5.30 1.27 -16.51
N ILE A 224 -4.90 1.63 -17.73
CA ILE A 224 -4.66 3.05 -18.10
C ILE A 224 -3.55 3.67 -17.22
N GLY A 225 -3.84 4.01 -15.97
CA GLY A 225 -2.93 4.57 -14.96
C GLY A 225 -3.52 5.79 -14.21
N LYS A 226 -4.80 6.11 -14.41
CA LYS A 226 -5.45 7.34 -13.94
C LYS A 226 -6.89 7.06 -13.52
N ALA A 227 -7.43 7.89 -12.63
CA ALA A 227 -8.79 7.75 -12.13
C ALA A 227 -9.83 7.96 -13.25
N VAL A 228 -10.58 6.93 -13.63
CA VAL A 228 -11.86 7.10 -14.32
C VAL A 228 -12.94 7.37 -13.26
N GLY A 229 -13.46 8.60 -13.22
CA GLY A 229 -14.62 8.94 -12.38
C GLY A 229 -15.91 8.31 -12.92
N ILE A 230 -16.89 8.07 -12.06
CA ILE A 230 -18.23 7.65 -12.50
C ILE A 230 -18.99 8.89 -13.00
N ALA A 231 -19.48 8.86 -14.24
CA ALA A 231 -20.40 9.87 -14.75
C ALA A 231 -21.80 9.69 -14.16
N HIS A 232 -22.35 8.47 -14.21
CA HIS A 232 -23.66 8.14 -13.67
C HIS A 232 -23.87 6.61 -13.51
N GLU A 233 -24.97 6.21 -12.87
CA GLU A 233 -25.41 4.81 -12.80
C GLU A 233 -26.08 4.39 -14.11
N GLY A 234 -25.91 3.13 -14.53
CA GLY A 234 -26.43 2.58 -15.79
C GLY A 234 -25.38 2.49 -16.90
N ARG A 235 -25.83 2.22 -18.13
CA ARG A 235 -24.99 2.27 -19.33
C ARG A 235 -24.89 3.71 -19.83
N CYS A 236 -23.80 4.08 -20.49
CA CYS A 236 -23.69 5.39 -21.13
C CYS A 236 -24.77 5.54 -22.21
N GLU A 237 -25.59 6.57 -22.07
CA GLU A 237 -26.71 6.90 -22.96
C GLU A 237 -26.81 8.43 -23.10
N ASN A 238 -27.34 8.90 -24.23
CA ASN A 238 -27.48 10.33 -24.48
C ASN A 238 -28.78 10.85 -23.84
N PHE A 239 -28.69 11.26 -22.58
CA PHE A 239 -29.81 11.87 -21.86
C PHE A 239 -29.99 13.35 -22.23
N THR A 240 -31.24 13.79 -22.36
CA THR A 240 -31.58 15.20 -22.66
C THR A 240 -32.11 15.97 -21.44
N SER A 241 -32.27 15.31 -20.28
CA SER A 241 -32.70 15.94 -19.04
C SER A 241 -32.40 15.08 -17.81
N CYS A 242 -32.32 15.74 -16.65
CA CYS A 242 -32.21 15.09 -15.34
C CYS A 242 -33.38 14.19 -14.95
N SER A 243 -34.49 14.16 -15.70
CA SER A 243 -35.64 13.29 -15.38
C SER A 243 -35.38 11.80 -15.66
N ALA A 244 -34.41 11.49 -16.52
CA ALA A 244 -34.05 10.13 -16.91
C ALA A 244 -32.66 9.68 -16.41
N LEU A 245 -31.81 10.61 -15.95
CA LEU A 245 -30.46 10.32 -15.47
C LEU A 245 -30.48 9.87 -14.01
N SER A 246 -29.89 8.70 -13.71
CA SER A 246 -29.72 8.21 -12.33
C SER A 246 -28.30 8.47 -11.82
N CYS A 247 -28.17 9.36 -10.84
CA CYS A 247 -26.88 9.69 -10.22
C CYS A 247 -26.55 8.76 -9.05
N VAL A 248 -25.26 8.48 -8.88
CA VAL A 248 -24.74 7.72 -7.74
C VAL A 248 -25.18 8.34 -6.42
N ARG A 249 -25.58 7.51 -5.45
CA ARG A 249 -26.12 7.92 -4.15
C ARG A 249 -25.31 9.05 -3.49
N GLY A 250 -25.92 10.23 -3.37
CA GLY A 250 -25.33 11.43 -2.76
C GLY A 250 -25.07 12.56 -3.77
N ASN A 251 -25.05 12.23 -5.06
CA ASN A 251 -24.92 13.20 -6.15
C ASN A 251 -26.30 13.70 -6.63
N GLN A 252 -26.34 14.94 -7.11
CA GLN A 252 -27.52 15.56 -7.73
C GLN A 252 -27.27 15.66 -9.24
N CYS A 253 -28.34 15.57 -10.03
CA CYS A 253 -28.27 15.90 -11.45
C CYS A 253 -28.47 17.41 -11.63
N VAL A 254 -27.61 18.02 -12.44
CA VAL A 254 -27.67 19.43 -12.87
C VAL A 254 -27.59 19.49 -14.40
N MET A 255 -28.11 20.54 -15.02
CA MET A 255 -28.01 20.71 -16.48
C MET A 255 -26.74 21.47 -16.86
N ASP A 256 -26.04 20.99 -17.88
CA ASP A 256 -24.94 21.69 -18.54
C ASP A 256 -25.50 22.73 -19.52
N PRO A 257 -25.27 24.04 -19.30
CA PRO A 257 -25.80 25.08 -20.20
C PRO A 257 -24.97 25.25 -21.48
N ILE A 258 -23.81 24.58 -21.59
CA ILE A 258 -22.92 24.66 -22.76
C ILE A 258 -23.17 23.45 -23.66
N GLU A 259 -23.14 22.25 -23.10
CA GLU A 259 -23.31 20.99 -23.85
C GLU A 259 -24.80 20.57 -24.00
N GLU A 260 -25.72 21.25 -23.31
CA GLU A 260 -27.15 20.91 -23.22
C GLU A 260 -27.45 19.51 -22.61
N GLU A 261 -26.46 18.91 -21.93
CA GLU A 261 -26.52 17.57 -21.33
C GLU A 261 -26.72 17.59 -19.79
N PRO A 262 -27.39 16.59 -19.20
CA PRO A 262 -27.44 16.43 -17.75
C PRO A 262 -26.12 15.84 -17.20
N ARG A 263 -25.62 16.39 -16.10
CA ARG A 263 -24.38 15.97 -15.41
C ARG A 263 -24.69 15.61 -13.95
N CYS A 264 -24.10 14.54 -13.43
CA CYS A 264 -24.15 14.24 -12.00
C CYS A 264 -22.99 14.91 -11.26
N VAL A 265 -23.30 15.64 -10.19
CA VAL A 265 -22.32 16.38 -9.37
C VAL A 265 -22.47 16.06 -7.89
N MET A 266 -21.35 16.07 -7.15
CA MET A 266 -21.34 15.82 -5.71
C MET A 266 -21.80 17.06 -4.94
N CYS A 267 -22.73 16.87 -3.99
CA CYS A 267 -23.40 17.95 -3.28
C CYS A 267 -23.29 17.81 -1.75
N ASN A 268 -23.65 18.88 -1.03
CA ASN A 268 -23.60 18.95 0.44
C ASN A 268 -22.20 18.69 1.02
N ILE A 269 -21.16 19.08 0.29
CA ILE A 269 -19.76 18.90 0.70
C ILE A 269 -19.44 19.93 1.78
N THR A 270 -18.93 19.49 2.94
CA THR A 270 -18.37 20.43 3.91
C THR A 270 -17.04 20.98 3.36
N CYS A 271 -16.88 22.30 3.32
CA CYS A 271 -15.67 22.96 2.80
C CYS A 271 -14.80 23.51 3.95
N PRO A 272 -14.04 22.69 4.68
CA PRO A 272 -13.14 23.16 5.74
C PRO A 272 -11.99 24.01 5.19
N GLU A 273 -11.74 25.16 5.83
CA GLU A 273 -10.68 26.13 5.47
C GLU A 273 -9.25 25.56 5.42
N ARG A 274 -9.04 24.35 5.94
CA ARG A 274 -7.76 23.62 5.87
C ARG A 274 -7.43 23.10 4.46
N TRP A 275 -8.43 22.86 3.62
CA TRP A 275 -8.29 22.13 2.34
C TRP A 275 -8.13 23.12 1.16
N LEU A 276 -7.09 23.95 1.25
CA LEU A 276 -6.84 25.09 0.35
C LEU A 276 -6.21 24.65 -0.97
N SER A 277 -7.04 24.29 -1.95
CA SER A 277 -6.64 24.22 -3.38
C SER A 277 -6.63 25.59 -4.08
N GLY A 278 -6.74 26.68 -3.33
CA GLY A 278 -6.84 28.05 -3.87
C GLY A 278 -8.19 28.37 -4.55
N PRO A 279 -8.39 29.63 -4.95
CA PRO A 279 -9.56 30.05 -5.71
C PRO A 279 -9.52 29.52 -7.15
N VAL A 280 -10.70 29.23 -7.70
CA VAL A 280 -10.88 28.70 -9.07
C VAL A 280 -11.81 29.60 -9.87
N CYS A 281 -11.62 29.65 -11.18
CA CYS A 281 -12.52 30.31 -12.13
C CYS A 281 -13.46 29.26 -12.73
N GLY A 282 -14.77 29.48 -12.63
CA GLY A 282 -15.78 28.68 -13.31
C GLY A 282 -15.94 29.09 -14.78
N SER A 283 -16.49 28.18 -15.60
CA SER A 283 -16.87 28.46 -17.00
C SER A 283 -17.99 29.52 -17.13
N ASP A 284 -18.68 29.81 -16.02
CA ASP A 284 -19.61 30.93 -15.85
C ASP A 284 -18.94 32.30 -15.65
N GLY A 285 -17.59 32.34 -15.59
CA GLY A 285 -16.81 33.54 -15.32
C GLY A 285 -16.80 33.99 -13.85
N VAL A 286 -17.31 33.16 -12.93
CA VAL A 286 -17.34 33.45 -11.49
C VAL A 286 -16.10 32.87 -10.81
N THR A 287 -15.50 33.66 -9.91
CA THR A 287 -14.41 33.17 -9.05
C THR A 287 -14.96 32.57 -7.76
N TYR A 288 -14.67 31.30 -7.53
CA TYR A 288 -15.06 30.55 -6.34
C TYR A 288 -13.90 30.46 -5.36
N PRO A 289 -14.14 30.56 -4.02
CA PRO A 289 -13.07 30.50 -3.03
C PRO A 289 -12.25 29.21 -3.04
N THR A 290 -12.88 28.07 -3.35
CA THR A 290 -12.24 26.78 -3.63
C THR A 290 -13.15 25.91 -4.53
N GLN A 291 -12.61 24.83 -5.08
CA GLN A 291 -13.34 23.84 -5.87
C GLN A 291 -14.58 23.24 -5.16
N CYS A 292 -14.53 23.13 -3.83
CA CYS A 292 -15.65 22.67 -3.00
C CYS A 292 -16.82 23.66 -3.00
N HIS A 293 -16.53 24.97 -3.02
CA HIS A 293 -17.56 26.01 -3.09
C HIS A 293 -18.22 26.06 -4.49
N LEU A 294 -17.44 25.82 -5.55
CA LEU A 294 -17.94 25.66 -6.92
C LEU A 294 -18.92 24.48 -7.02
N HIS A 295 -18.58 23.32 -6.46
CA HIS A 295 -19.47 22.15 -6.43
C HIS A 295 -20.80 22.43 -5.70
N ASN A 296 -20.74 23.01 -4.50
CA ASN A 296 -21.96 23.35 -3.76
C ASN A 296 -22.82 24.40 -4.48
N HIS A 297 -22.21 25.28 -5.30
CA HIS A 297 -22.94 26.24 -6.13
C HIS A 297 -23.70 25.57 -7.28
N MET A 298 -23.10 24.57 -7.95
CA MET A 298 -23.79 23.78 -8.99
C MET A 298 -25.13 23.24 -8.48
N CYS A 299 -25.09 22.60 -7.30
CA CYS A 299 -26.25 21.96 -6.68
C CYS A 299 -27.29 22.97 -6.16
N ALA A 300 -26.87 24.19 -5.83
CA ALA A 300 -27.76 25.26 -5.35
C ALA A 300 -28.54 25.93 -6.49
N ASN A 301 -28.00 25.90 -7.72
CA ASN A 301 -28.55 26.57 -8.89
C ASN A 301 -29.06 25.61 -9.99
N ASP A 302 -28.92 24.30 -9.80
CA ASP A 302 -29.22 23.23 -10.78
C ASP A 302 -28.46 23.34 -12.12
N THR A 303 -27.30 24.00 -12.14
CA THR A 303 -26.46 24.24 -13.33
C THR A 303 -25.04 23.69 -13.17
N TYR A 304 -24.54 22.95 -14.16
CA TYR A 304 -23.13 22.56 -14.23
C TYR A 304 -22.24 23.78 -14.51
N VAL A 305 -21.05 23.81 -13.90
CA VAL A 305 -20.03 24.85 -14.08
C VAL A 305 -18.66 24.19 -14.12
N GLU A 306 -18.02 24.11 -15.27
CA GLU A 306 -16.67 23.53 -15.38
C GLU A 306 -15.63 24.47 -14.75
N VAL A 307 -14.47 23.93 -14.36
CA VAL A 307 -13.32 24.74 -13.97
C VAL A 307 -12.58 25.20 -15.22
N ASP A 308 -12.65 26.49 -15.53
CA ASP A 308 -11.83 27.09 -16.60
C ASP A 308 -10.35 27.06 -16.18
N ARG A 309 -10.01 27.65 -15.02
CA ARG A 309 -8.63 27.77 -14.53
C ARG A 309 -8.53 27.71 -13.01
N ARG A 310 -7.38 27.24 -12.50
CA ARG A 310 -7.01 27.20 -11.06
C ARG A 310 -6.51 28.56 -10.55
N SER A 311 -7.22 29.62 -10.90
CA SER A 311 -6.93 31.00 -10.50
C SER A 311 -8.23 31.81 -10.42
N PRO A 312 -8.22 33.02 -9.82
CA PRO A 312 -9.31 33.97 -10.00
C PRO A 312 -9.49 34.35 -11.49
N CYS A 313 -10.73 34.56 -11.92
CA CYS A 313 -11.07 34.90 -13.31
C CYS A 313 -10.50 36.26 -13.76
N ASN A 314 -10.16 37.14 -12.82
CA ASN A 314 -9.58 38.46 -13.07
C ASN A 314 -8.05 38.47 -13.14
N VAL A 315 -7.40 37.30 -13.17
CA VAL A 315 -5.95 37.17 -13.38
C VAL A 315 -5.69 36.87 -14.86
N GLU A 316 -5.05 37.83 -15.55
CA GLU A 316 -4.47 37.58 -16.87
C GLU A 316 -3.22 36.70 -16.70
N THR A 317 -3.39 35.39 -16.89
CA THR A 317 -2.33 34.39 -16.76
C THR A 317 -1.34 34.48 -17.92
N ALA A 318 -0.16 35.05 -17.67
CA ALA A 318 0.95 35.05 -18.61
C ALA A 318 1.57 33.65 -18.73
N ASN A 319 1.35 32.98 -19.87
CA ASN A 319 2.04 31.77 -20.36
C ASN A 319 2.59 30.77 -19.31
N SER A 320 1.74 29.86 -18.88
CA SER A 320 2.14 28.48 -18.58
C SER A 320 1.02 27.54 -19.04
N GLY A 321 1.33 26.65 -20.00
CA GLY A 321 0.41 25.59 -20.40
C GLY A 321 0.43 24.49 -19.36
N GLU A 322 -0.38 24.64 -18.32
CA GLU A 322 -0.77 23.53 -17.45
C GLU A 322 -2.07 22.96 -18.02
N GLU A 323 -2.02 21.72 -18.50
CA GLU A 323 -3.23 21.03 -18.93
C GLU A 323 -4.23 20.96 -17.77
N SER A 324 -5.50 21.25 -18.05
CA SER A 324 -6.59 21.26 -17.08
C SER A 324 -6.98 19.83 -16.67
N GLY A 325 -6.07 19.15 -15.99
CA GLY A 325 -6.37 17.94 -15.24
C GLY A 325 -7.47 18.24 -14.24
N SER A 326 -8.64 17.67 -14.46
CA SER A 326 -9.75 17.66 -13.52
C SER A 326 -9.34 16.84 -12.30
N ILE A 327 -8.77 17.50 -11.29
CA ILE A 327 -8.62 16.92 -9.95
C ILE A 327 -10.04 16.78 -9.39
N ASP A 328 -10.66 15.66 -9.74
CA ASP A 328 -11.86 15.16 -9.11
C ASP A 328 -11.55 14.90 -7.62
N HIS A 329 -12.49 15.22 -6.74
CA HIS A 329 -12.32 14.97 -5.31
C HIS A 329 -12.50 13.49 -4.94
N THR A 330 -12.85 12.64 -5.91
CA THR A 330 -12.62 11.19 -5.81
C THR A 330 -11.11 10.94 -5.80
N THR A 331 -10.53 10.59 -4.64
CA THR A 331 -9.12 10.18 -4.66
C THR A 331 -8.98 8.88 -5.44
N PHE A 332 -7.86 8.71 -6.15
CA PHE A 332 -7.59 7.44 -6.83
C PHE A 332 -7.63 6.27 -5.83
N LEU A 333 -7.25 6.52 -4.58
CA LEU A 333 -7.34 5.58 -3.47
C LEU A 333 -8.80 5.20 -3.15
N ASP A 334 -9.73 6.14 -2.99
CA ASP A 334 -11.18 5.86 -2.79
C ASP A 334 -11.77 5.04 -3.97
N ILE A 335 -11.28 5.29 -5.18
CA ILE A 335 -11.67 4.52 -6.37
C ILE A 335 -11.06 3.11 -6.31
N VAL A 336 -9.81 2.92 -5.87
CA VAL A 336 -9.08 1.63 -5.99
C VAL A 336 -9.05 0.84 -4.67
N GLU A 337 -9.80 1.26 -3.64
CA GLU A 337 -9.83 0.69 -2.28
C GLU A 337 -10.45 -0.72 -2.09
N PRO A 338 -10.58 -1.56 -3.12
CA PRO A 338 -10.50 -3.01 -2.90
C PRO A 338 -9.53 -3.76 -3.84
N ILE A 339 -8.74 -3.07 -4.65
CA ILE A 339 -7.83 -3.65 -5.66
C ILE A 339 -6.36 -3.56 -5.21
N ALA A 340 -5.97 -2.46 -4.56
CA ALA A 340 -4.63 -2.29 -3.99
C ALA A 340 -4.51 -3.03 -2.64
N VAL A 341 -4.19 -4.33 -2.68
CA VAL A 341 -3.79 -5.06 -1.46
C VAL A 341 -2.39 -4.61 -1.03
N PRO A 342 -2.20 -4.06 0.19
CA PRO A 342 -0.87 -3.80 0.73
C PRO A 342 -0.11 -5.13 0.89
N LEU A 343 1.15 -5.16 0.45
CA LEU A 343 1.94 -6.40 0.36
C LEU A 343 2.27 -7.03 1.72
N ASP A 344 2.07 -6.29 2.80
CA ASP A 344 2.40 -6.66 4.18
C ASP A 344 1.45 -7.74 4.75
N GLN A 345 0.31 -7.98 4.10
CA GLN A 345 -0.68 -8.98 4.52
C GLN A 345 -0.45 -10.39 3.93
N VAL A 346 0.48 -10.57 2.98
CA VAL A 346 0.71 -11.88 2.34
C VAL A 346 1.64 -12.78 3.17
N ASN A 347 2.45 -12.23 4.08
CA ASN A 347 3.52 -12.97 4.77
C ASN A 347 3.17 -13.53 6.17
N ASN A 348 1.94 -13.40 6.66
CA ASN A 348 1.58 -13.81 8.04
C ASN A 348 0.56 -14.96 8.18
N THR A 349 0.34 -15.77 7.15
CA THR A 349 -0.28 -17.11 7.26
C THR A 349 0.75 -18.25 7.28
N GLY A 350 2.04 -17.92 7.39
CA GLY A 350 3.18 -18.84 7.45
C GLY A 350 3.32 -19.68 8.74
N ARG A 351 2.22 -20.23 9.29
CA ARG A 351 2.31 -21.26 10.33
C ARG A 351 1.23 -22.33 10.20
N SER A 352 1.68 -23.56 9.92
CA SER A 352 0.92 -24.82 9.94
C SER A 352 0.13 -25.23 8.69
N LEU A 353 0.76 -25.23 7.51
CA LEU A 353 0.56 -26.30 6.50
C LEU A 353 1.90 -26.66 5.83
N ARG A 354 2.64 -27.61 6.39
CA ARG A 354 3.59 -28.43 5.61
C ARG A 354 2.79 -29.57 4.98
N GLN A 355 3.11 -29.90 3.72
CA GLN A 355 2.47 -30.93 2.87
C GLN A 355 1.16 -30.50 2.17
N ARG A 356 1.26 -30.00 0.92
CA ARG A 356 0.92 -30.75 -0.31
C ARG A 356 1.12 -29.91 -1.59
N SER A 357 1.69 -30.57 -2.62
CA SER A 357 1.68 -30.25 -4.07
C SER A 357 2.10 -28.86 -4.57
N ASN A 358 2.54 -28.83 -5.82
CA ASN A 358 3.12 -27.66 -6.49
C ASN A 358 1.99 -26.83 -7.16
N PRO A 359 2.00 -25.47 -7.17
CA PRO A 359 0.86 -24.69 -7.69
C PRO A 359 0.49 -24.99 -9.16
N ILE A 360 1.48 -25.38 -9.98
CA ILE A 360 1.28 -25.78 -11.39
C ILE A 360 0.50 -27.10 -11.51
N GLU A 361 0.65 -28.01 -10.55
CA GLU A 361 -0.03 -29.31 -10.50
C GLU A 361 -1.52 -29.13 -10.17
N GLN A 362 -1.87 -28.08 -9.41
CA GLN A 362 -3.24 -27.78 -9.04
C GLN A 362 -4.03 -27.13 -10.18
N VAL A 363 -3.40 -26.25 -10.97
CA VAL A 363 -4.01 -25.66 -12.18
C VAL A 363 -4.27 -26.74 -13.24
N ASN A 364 -3.36 -27.70 -13.42
CA ASN A 364 -3.56 -28.79 -14.38
C ASN A 364 -4.74 -29.71 -13.98
N ASN A 365 -4.89 -30.00 -12.69
CA ASN A 365 -6.02 -30.81 -12.20
C ASN A 365 -7.37 -30.09 -12.35
N GLU A 366 -7.43 -28.77 -12.11
CA GLU A 366 -8.66 -27.97 -12.35
C GLU A 366 -9.02 -27.89 -13.85
N VAL A 367 -8.03 -27.95 -14.75
CA VAL A 367 -8.28 -28.04 -16.20
C VAL A 367 -8.76 -29.44 -16.61
N GLU A 368 -8.23 -30.52 -16.01
CA GLU A 368 -8.73 -31.89 -16.25
C GLU A 368 -10.18 -32.08 -15.76
N ASP A 369 -10.54 -31.51 -14.60
CA ASP A 369 -11.90 -31.56 -14.03
C ASP A 369 -12.91 -30.87 -14.98
N VAL A 370 -12.61 -29.64 -15.43
CA VAL A 370 -13.46 -28.90 -16.37
C VAL A 370 -13.57 -29.59 -17.74
N THR A 371 -12.51 -30.22 -18.24
CA THR A 371 -12.61 -30.99 -19.50
C THR A 371 -13.42 -32.28 -19.34
N THR A 372 -13.54 -32.82 -18.13
CA THR A 372 -14.39 -33.99 -17.84
C THR A 372 -15.86 -33.58 -17.75
N GLU A 373 -16.19 -32.50 -17.05
CA GLU A 373 -17.56 -31.96 -16.99
C GLU A 373 -18.11 -31.57 -18.39
N ILE A 374 -17.26 -31.04 -19.28
CA ILE A 374 -17.66 -30.72 -20.66
C ILE A 374 -18.01 -32.00 -21.46
N TYR A 375 -17.25 -33.09 -21.27
CA TYR A 375 -17.50 -34.36 -21.96
C TYR A 375 -18.81 -35.03 -21.49
N ASP A 376 -19.11 -34.95 -20.18
CA ASP A 376 -20.36 -35.47 -19.62
C ASP A 376 -21.59 -34.68 -20.11
N ILE A 377 -21.46 -33.36 -20.32
CA ILE A 377 -22.51 -32.52 -20.91
C ILE A 377 -22.76 -32.89 -22.38
N GLU A 378 -21.71 -33.09 -23.20
CA GLU A 378 -21.87 -33.53 -24.59
C GLU A 378 -22.58 -34.89 -24.68
N THR A 379 -22.23 -35.86 -23.83
CA THR A 379 -22.92 -37.16 -23.82
C THR A 379 -24.37 -37.08 -23.34
N THR A 380 -24.69 -36.21 -22.37
CA THR A 380 -26.07 -36.04 -21.87
C THR A 380 -26.99 -35.46 -22.96
N ILE A 381 -26.49 -34.49 -23.74
CA ILE A 381 -27.24 -33.89 -24.86
C ILE A 381 -27.48 -34.91 -25.99
N VAL A 382 -26.55 -35.83 -26.23
CA VAL A 382 -26.74 -36.90 -27.24
C VAL A 382 -27.79 -37.92 -26.79
N THR A 383 -27.88 -38.24 -25.49
CA THR A 383 -28.86 -39.21 -24.98
C THR A 383 -30.31 -38.71 -24.96
N GLU A 384 -30.57 -37.40 -24.89
CA GLU A 384 -31.95 -36.86 -24.94
C GLU A 384 -32.54 -36.78 -26.37
N ILE A 385 -31.77 -37.15 -27.40
CA ILE A 385 -32.19 -37.07 -28.81
C ILE A 385 -32.70 -38.42 -29.37
N GLU A 386 -32.43 -39.56 -28.72
CA GLU A 386 -32.82 -40.88 -29.24
C GLU A 386 -34.22 -41.38 -28.78
N ASP A 387 -34.86 -40.75 -27.78
CA ASP A 387 -36.15 -41.18 -27.20
C ASP A 387 -37.38 -40.39 -27.73
N VAL A 388 -37.52 -40.24 -29.05
CA VAL A 388 -38.76 -39.75 -29.70
C VAL A 388 -39.30 -40.79 -30.69
N GLU A 389 -40.10 -41.73 -30.18
CA GLU A 389 -40.80 -42.72 -31.01
C GLU A 389 -41.95 -42.13 -31.85
N ASP A 390 -42.12 -42.69 -33.05
CA ASP A 390 -43.12 -42.36 -34.07
C ASP A 390 -44.59 -42.49 -33.62
N PRO A 391 -45.47 -41.55 -34.05
CA PRO A 391 -46.89 -41.80 -34.25
C PRO A 391 -47.28 -41.86 -35.74
N GLN A 392 -47.28 -43.08 -36.29
CA GLN A 392 -48.16 -43.57 -37.37
C GLN A 392 -48.41 -42.67 -38.60
N VAL A 393 -47.73 -42.99 -39.71
CA VAL A 393 -48.13 -42.54 -41.07
C VAL A 393 -49.36 -43.32 -41.55
N SER A 394 -50.47 -42.63 -41.78
CA SER A 394 -51.60 -43.12 -42.61
C SER A 394 -51.53 -42.51 -44.00
N THR A 395 -51.51 -43.35 -45.03
CA THR A 395 -51.45 -42.94 -46.45
C THR A 395 -52.82 -42.53 -47.01
N ASP A 396 -52.89 -41.33 -47.61
CA ASP A 396 -53.78 -40.86 -48.70
C ASP A 396 -53.50 -39.35 -48.87
N GLY A 397 -53.46 -38.70 -50.04
CA GLY A 397 -53.51 -39.13 -51.44
C GLY A 397 -53.75 -37.93 -52.37
N ASP A 398 -52.96 -37.84 -53.47
CA ASP A 398 -53.17 -36.98 -54.67
C ASP A 398 -53.05 -35.43 -54.55
N GLY A 399 -52.67 -34.74 -55.65
CA GLY A 399 -53.06 -33.33 -55.88
C GLY A 399 -52.03 -32.19 -56.13
N ARG A 400 -51.29 -32.24 -57.25
CA ARG A 400 -51.01 -31.11 -58.19
C ARG A 400 -50.11 -29.87 -57.88
N ASP A 401 -49.24 -29.64 -58.89
CA ASP A 401 -48.89 -28.39 -59.61
C ASP A 401 -48.09 -27.22 -58.96
N GLY A 402 -47.04 -26.76 -59.67
CA GLY A 402 -46.35 -25.48 -59.44
C GLY A 402 -44.91 -25.36 -59.97
N GLU A 403 -44.71 -24.88 -61.20
CA GLU A 403 -43.38 -24.63 -61.81
C GLU A 403 -42.65 -23.40 -61.23
N GLY A 404 -41.30 -23.35 -61.30
CA GLY A 404 -40.54 -22.21 -60.71
C GLY A 404 -39.04 -22.06 -61.05
N ARG A 405 -38.64 -22.30 -62.31
CA ARG A 405 -37.33 -21.96 -62.96
C ARG A 405 -36.29 -21.07 -62.22
N SER A 406 -35.03 -21.57 -62.20
CA SER A 406 -33.76 -20.95 -62.68
C SER A 406 -33.30 -19.57 -62.14
N ASN A 407 -32.01 -19.26 -61.95
CA ASN A 407 -30.77 -19.82 -62.50
C ASN A 407 -29.55 -19.34 -61.67
N LYS A 408 -28.39 -20.02 -61.85
CA LYS A 408 -26.98 -19.55 -61.99
C LYS A 408 -26.61 -18.08 -61.62
N GLU A 409 -25.37 -17.78 -61.19
CA GLU A 409 -24.08 -18.38 -61.60
C GLU A 409 -22.96 -18.13 -60.57
N GLU A 410 -21.94 -19.00 -60.54
CA GLU A 410 -20.67 -18.79 -59.80
C GLU A 410 -19.71 -17.86 -60.58
N ALA A 411 -18.81 -17.18 -59.87
CA ALA A 411 -17.53 -16.74 -60.43
C ALA A 411 -16.43 -16.73 -59.34
N VAL A 412 -15.23 -17.14 -59.72
CA VAL A 412 -14.06 -17.37 -58.87
C VAL A 412 -12.85 -16.63 -59.49
N VAL A 413 -11.75 -16.51 -58.73
CA VAL A 413 -10.34 -16.38 -59.19
C VAL A 413 -9.65 -15.01 -59.01
N GLU A 414 -8.55 -15.09 -58.24
CA GLU A 414 -7.25 -14.36 -58.19
C GLU A 414 -7.17 -12.83 -58.40
N ARG A 415 -6.37 -12.04 -57.66
CA ARG A 415 -4.95 -12.10 -57.20
C ARG A 415 -3.90 -11.75 -58.28
N ASP A 416 -3.54 -10.47 -58.31
CA ASP A 416 -2.25 -9.84 -58.71
C ASP A 416 -2.13 -8.57 -57.82
N GLY A 417 -0.99 -7.93 -57.55
CA GLY A 417 0.37 -8.10 -58.07
C GLY A 417 1.03 -6.72 -58.26
N GLU A 418 1.99 -6.36 -57.39
CA GLU A 418 3.02 -5.31 -57.54
C GLU A 418 2.61 -3.82 -57.70
N ALA A 419 2.96 -3.01 -56.68
CA ALA A 419 3.79 -1.79 -56.80
C ALA A 419 4.32 -1.34 -55.43
#